data_AF-A0A7X5VRV3-F1
#
_entry.id   AF-A0A7X5VRV3-F1
#
_cell.length_a   1.000
_cell.length_b   1.000
_cell.length_c   1.000
_cell.angle_alpha   90.00
_cell.angle_beta   90.00
_cell.angle_gamma   90.00
#
_symmetry.space_group_name_H-M   'P 1'
#
loop_
_entity.id
_entity.type
_entity.pdbx_description
1 polymer ?
#
loop_
_entity_poly.entity_id
_entity_poly.type
_entity_poly.pdbx_seq_one_letter_code
_entity_poly.pdbx_strand_id
1 'polypeptide(L)' 'MRKTLSAAVLAAWILLPVTLAEEVAAGPDGVRPLLIGATVPPVTVAGGDGEAVDLGEVLSNKPTVVIFYRGGW' A
#
# COMPACT_ATOMS: atom_id res chain seq x y z
N MET A 1 -33.76 18.13 -21.52
CA MET A 1 -33.75 17.20 -20.37
C MET A 1 -32.78 16.02 -20.54
N ARG A 2 -32.55 15.47 -21.75
CA ARG A 2 -31.58 14.37 -21.95
C ARG A 2 -30.10 14.78 -21.74
N LYS A 3 -29.72 16.01 -22.11
CA LYS A 3 -28.34 16.53 -21.98
C LYS A 3 -27.94 16.85 -20.53
N THR A 4 -28.89 17.29 -19.70
CA THR A 4 -28.69 17.53 -18.26
C THR A 4 -28.61 16.22 -17.48
N LEU A 5 -29.31 15.17 -17.93
CA LEU A 5 -29.19 13.82 -17.37
C LEU A 5 -27.81 13.22 -17.66
N SER A 6 -27.24 13.43 -18.85
CA SER A 6 -25.88 12.96 -19.20
C SER A 6 -24.78 13.66 -18.38
N ALA A 7 -24.94 14.95 -18.09
CA ALA A 7 -23.97 15.70 -17.27
C ALA A 7 -23.95 15.24 -15.81
N ALA A 8 -25.12 14.90 -15.24
CA ALA A 8 -25.23 14.38 -13.88
C ALA A 8 -24.60 12.99 -13.73
N VAL A 9 -24.70 12.14 -14.75
CA VAL A 9 -24.09 10.79 -14.76
C VAL A 9 -22.56 10.87 -14.82
N LEU A 10 -22.00 11.84 -15.56
CA LEU A 10 -20.54 12.06 -15.59
C LEU A 10 -19.99 12.58 -14.25
N ALA A 11 -20.72 13.49 -13.59
CA ALA A 11 -20.32 14.02 -12.29
C ALA A 11 -20.36 12.95 -11.19
N ALA A 12 -21.27 11.98 -11.28
CA ALA A 12 -21.37 10.86 -10.34
C ALA A 12 -20.20 9.86 -10.44
N TRP A 13 -19.54 9.75 -11.60
CA TRP A 13 -18.36 8.88 -11.77
C TRP A 13 -17.08 9.42 -11.12
N ILE A 14 -17.02 10.73 -10.87
CA ILE A 14 -15.82 11.40 -10.33
C ILE A 14 -15.76 11.33 -8.80
N LEU A 15 -16.87 10.99 -8.13
CA LEU A 15 -16.98 10.96 -6.67
C LEU A 15 -16.69 9.59 -6.03
N LEU A 16 -16.26 8.59 -6.81
CA LEU A 16 -15.89 7.29 -6.24
C LEU A 16 -14.53 7.43 -5.52
N PRO A 17 -14.47 7.22 -4.19
CA PRO A 17 -13.21 7.20 -3.48
C PRO A 17 -12.39 6.00 -3.97
N VAL A 18 -11.30 6.28 -4.68
CA VAL A 18 -10.29 5.28 -5.02
C VAL A 18 -9.48 5.02 -3.75
N THR A 19 -9.89 4.00 -2.99
CA THR A 19 -9.10 3.48 -1.88
C THR A 19 -8.08 2.47 -2.42
N LEU A 20 -6.88 2.94 -2.77
CA LEU A 20 -5.71 2.08 -3.04
C LEU A 20 -4.98 1.76 -1.72
N ALA A 21 -5.70 1.29 -0.71
CA ALA A 21 -5.09 0.74 0.49
C ALA A 21 -5.08 -0.78 0.35
N GLU A 22 -3.88 -1.37 0.41
CA GLU A 22 -3.73 -2.82 0.39
C GLU A 22 -4.47 -3.41 1.60
N GLU A 23 -5.42 -4.29 1.32
CA GLU A 23 -6.31 -4.85 2.34
C GLU A 23 -5.50 -5.69 3.32
N VAL A 24 -5.40 -5.25 4.57
CA VAL A 24 -4.87 -6.09 5.65
C VAL A 24 -5.72 -7.34 5.69
N ALA A 25 -5.07 -8.51 5.54
CA ALA A 25 -5.76 -9.78 5.47
C ALA A 25 -6.77 -9.94 6.61
N ALA A 26 -8.04 -10.15 6.25
CA ALA A 26 -9.15 -10.28 7.21
C ALA A 26 -9.02 -11.51 8.14
N GLY A 27 -8.12 -12.43 7.81
CA GLY A 27 -7.82 -13.63 8.58
C GLY A 27 -6.48 -14.24 8.19
N PRO A 28 -6.00 -15.24 8.94
CA PRO A 28 -4.68 -15.85 8.75
C PRO A 28 -4.52 -16.47 7.35
N ASP A 29 -5.58 -17.02 6.77
CA ASP A 29 -5.56 -17.64 5.45
C ASP A 29 -5.38 -16.61 4.30
N GLY A 30 -5.57 -15.33 4.58
CA GLY A 30 -5.37 -14.24 3.61
C GLY A 30 -3.93 -13.72 3.56
N VAL A 31 -3.06 -14.16 4.47
CA VAL A 31 -1.67 -13.69 4.53
C VAL A 31 -0.85 -14.33 3.42
N ARG A 32 -0.07 -13.52 2.68
CA ARG A 32 0.81 -13.97 1.61
C ARG A 32 2.27 -13.64 1.94
N PRO A 33 3.10 -14.62 2.35
CA PRO A 33 4.49 -14.36 2.67
C PRO A 33 5.32 -14.07 1.41
N LEU A 34 6.39 -13.28 1.56
CA LEU A 34 7.40 -13.14 0.52
C LEU A 34 8.19 -14.45 0.38
N LEU A 35 8.18 -15.01 -0.83
CA LEU A 35 8.91 -16.23 -1.16
C LEU A 35 10.38 -15.92 -1.49
N ILE A 36 11.24 -16.95 -1.42
CA ILE A 36 12.64 -16.83 -1.83
C ILE A 36 12.70 -16.42 -3.30
N GLY A 37 13.48 -15.38 -3.61
CA GLY A 37 13.61 -14.82 -4.95
C GLY A 37 12.50 -13.83 -5.35
N ALA A 38 11.50 -13.60 -4.49
CA ALA A 38 10.52 -12.56 -4.72
C ALA A 38 11.16 -11.16 -4.60
N THR A 39 10.65 -10.21 -5.39
CA THR A 39 10.99 -8.80 -5.27
C THR A 39 10.29 -8.21 -4.05
N VAL A 40 10.99 -7.35 -3.31
CA VAL A 40 10.39 -6.59 -2.21
C VAL A 40 9.30 -5.67 -2.80
N PRO A 41 8.07 -5.69 -2.25
CA PRO A 41 7.00 -4.84 -2.76
C PRO A 41 7.30 -3.36 -2.46
N PRO A 42 6.77 -2.43 -3.27
CA PRO A 42 6.86 -1.01 -2.95
C PRO A 42 6.08 -0.75 -1.66
N VAL A 43 6.77 -0.27 -0.63
CA VAL A 43 6.16 0.00 0.67
C VAL A 43 6.81 1.23 1.31
N THR A 44 5.96 2.13 1.80
CA THR A 44 6.35 3.25 2.64
C THR A 44 6.12 2.87 4.10
N VAL A 45 7.13 3.07 4.94
CA VAL A 45 7.08 2.81 6.38
C VAL A 45 7.33 4.09 7.16
N ALA A 46 6.89 4.13 8.42
CA ALA A 46 7.23 5.24 9.31
C ALA A 46 8.67 5.08 9.84
N GLY A 47 9.47 6.13 9.73
CA GLY A 47 10.78 6.25 10.33
C GLY A 47 10.72 6.42 11.84
N GLY A 48 11.89 6.39 12.49
CA GLY A 48 11.98 6.54 13.95
C GLY A 48 11.57 7.93 14.47
N ASP A 49 11.57 8.92 13.60
CA ASP A 49 11.09 10.30 13.80
C ASP A 49 9.62 10.49 13.37
N GLY A 50 9.00 9.44 12.82
CA GLY A 50 7.65 9.48 12.27
C GLY A 50 7.56 9.95 10.81
N GLU A 51 8.68 10.24 10.14
CA GLU A 51 8.67 10.60 8.73
C GLU A 51 8.35 9.40 7.83
N ALA A 52 7.78 9.66 6.65
CA ALA A 52 7.51 8.62 5.68
C ALA A 52 8.80 8.23 4.94
N VAL A 53 9.16 6.94 4.97
CA VAL A 53 10.37 6.40 4.34
C VAL A 53 10.00 5.37 3.29
N ASP A 54 10.47 5.56 2.05
CA ASP A 54 10.38 4.53 1.01
C ASP A 54 11.39 3.42 1.30
N LEU A 55 10.89 2.21 1.55
CA LEU A 55 11.76 1.07 1.87
C LEU A 55 12.65 0.67 0.68
N GLY A 56 12.16 0.80 -0.56
CA GLY A 56 12.93 0.50 -1.77
C GLY A 56 14.14 1.41 -1.92
N GLU A 57 13.99 2.71 -1.62
CA GLU A 57 15.11 3.66 -1.60
C GLU A 57 16.14 3.28 -0.52
N VAL A 58 15.70 2.88 0.67
CA VAL A 58 16.60 2.42 1.74
C VAL A 58 17.37 1.16 1.32
N LEU A 59 16.71 0.22 0.66
CA LEU A 59 17.32 -1.03 0.21
C LEU A 59 18.33 -0.78 -0.92
N SER A 60 18.04 0.11 -1.88
CA SER A 60 18.98 0.58 -2.93
C SER A 60 19.75 -0.55 -3.65
N ASN A 61 19.13 -1.72 -3.85
CA ASN A 61 19.76 -2.94 -4.40
C ASN A 61 21.01 -3.44 -3.66
N LYS A 62 21.17 -3.08 -2.39
CA LYS A 62 22.25 -3.56 -1.54
C LYS A 62 21.87 -4.91 -0.92
N PRO A 63 22.83 -5.79 -0.61
CA PRO A 63 22.58 -6.92 0.26
C PRO A 63 22.14 -6.41 1.64
N THR A 64 20.90 -6.71 2.03
CA THR A 64 20.28 -6.17 3.24
C THR A 64 19.63 -7.29 4.04
N VAL A 65 19.75 -7.23 5.36
CA VAL A 65 18.98 -8.05 6.29
C VAL A 65 17.84 -7.19 6.83
N VAL A 66 16.59 -7.60 6.59
CA VAL A 66 15.39 -6.93 7.11
C VAL A 66 14.86 -7.75 8.28
N ILE A 67 14.70 -7.11 9.45
CA ILE A 67 14.22 -7.75 10.67
C ILE A 67 12.80 -7.24 10.96
N PHE A 68 11.82 -8.13 10.88
CA PHE A 68 10.47 -7.85 11.38
C PHE A 68 10.44 -8.14 12.87
N TYR A 69 10.38 -7.10 13.68
CA TYR A 69 10.30 -7.20 15.13
C TYR A 69 8.92 -6.78 15.62
N ARG A 70 8.23 -7.67 16.34
CA ARG A 70 6.94 -7.40 16.98
C ARG A 70 7.12 -7.49 18.49
N GLY A 71 7.31 -6.33 19.12
CA GLY A 71 7.42 -6.18 20.57
C GLY A 71 7.85 -4.74 20.89
N GLY A 72 7.25 -4.12 21.90
CA GLY A 72 7.89 -3.01 22.57
C GLY A 72 8.86 -3.57 23.61
N TRP A 73 9.89 -2.81 23.98
CA TRP A 73 10.23 -2.80 25.39
C TRP A 73 9.14 -2.05 26.16
#